data_AF-A0A3G2G8N3-F1
#
_entry.id   AF-A0A3G2G8N3-F1
#
_cell.length_a   1.000
_cell.length_b   1.000
_cell.length_c   1.000
_cell.angle_alpha   90.00
_cell.angle_beta   90.00
_cell.angle_gamma   90.00
#
_symmetry.space_group_name_H-M   'P 1'
#
loop_
_entity.id
_entity.type
_entity.pdbx_description
1 polymer ?
#
loop_
_entity_poly.entity_id
_entity_poly.type
_entity_poly.pdbx_seq_one_letter_code
_entity_poly.pdbx_strand_id
1 'polypeptide(L)'
;MSLLHPYYIIALIFLVIFSFQEVYGQKVEKKWLWFLGGYLIVLAGLRNQVGPDYGSYIGIYNYSDTKDYVSIILKALYLDGPQPVELEWLFVLINKVLLNVFNAPFYMLTLVIAMITIILKIEYIDDNTFYPFTFILFMFIPGFFIGESGQIRQCLGSFIVYYGIRYIKQERLFMYLLCIYLGAGIHNVCYVFLPMYWVARIPLNKFWMLIFIIASIFASPFEVYRIFGDFISGIASDNMLVEGFNGYVDETSERLNGGIGIPEGLMAILTFFLFFFDTPMKEKYPYYEYHRNYAVIGICFYFIFRNNPVFSSRLAGAFIGFSYIIIPNAMYVVSLGQKKIIHTFIIALFVFNFIVFASFRNIVNGNFTIDRYHNYLLP
;
A
#
# COMPACT_ATOMS: atom_id res chain seq x y z
N MET A 1 1.57 -24.08 -14.04
CA MET A 1 1.64 -22.69 -13.56
C MET A 1 0.76 -21.84 -14.46
N SER A 2 -0.17 -21.07 -13.88
CA SER A 2 -1.01 -20.17 -14.67
C SER A 2 -0.23 -18.89 -14.95
N LEU A 3 -0.31 -18.39 -16.19
CA LEU A 3 0.34 -17.15 -16.60
C LEU A 3 -0.62 -15.96 -16.39
N LEU A 4 -0.04 -14.79 -16.13
CA LEU A 4 -0.77 -13.53 -16.15
C LEU A 4 -1.31 -13.26 -17.57
N HIS A 5 -2.45 -12.57 -17.64
CA HIS A 5 -2.96 -12.02 -18.89
C HIS A 5 -1.87 -11.19 -19.59
N PRO A 6 -1.73 -11.25 -20.94
CA PRO A 6 -0.71 -10.50 -21.68
C PRO A 6 -0.63 -9.00 -21.33
N TYR A 7 -1.75 -8.36 -21.00
CA TYR A 7 -1.78 -6.97 -20.56
C TYR A 7 -0.88 -6.69 -19.35
N TYR A 8 -0.90 -7.56 -18.34
CA TYR A 8 -0.02 -7.41 -17.19
C TYR A 8 1.43 -7.72 -17.55
N ILE A 9 1.67 -8.68 -18.46
CA ILE A 9 3.02 -8.99 -18.95
C ILE A 9 3.61 -7.79 -19.69
N ILE A 10 2.81 -7.05 -20.48
CA ILE A 10 3.24 -5.81 -21.14
C ILE A 10 3.70 -4.78 -20.11
N ALA A 11 2.92 -4.55 -19.04
CA ALA A 11 3.32 -3.65 -17.95
C ALA A 11 4.62 -4.10 -17.28
N LEU A 12 4.78 -5.40 -17.03
CA LEU A 12 5.99 -5.97 -16.42
C LEU A 12 7.22 -5.82 -17.31
N ILE A 13 7.11 -6.11 -18.61
CA ILE A 13 8.20 -5.94 -19.57
C ILE A 13 8.60 -4.45 -19.63
N PHE A 14 7.61 -3.55 -19.71
CA PHE A 14 7.83 -2.12 -19.68
C PHE A 14 8.60 -1.69 -18.42
N LEU A 15 8.18 -2.16 -17.25
CA LEU A 15 8.84 -1.89 -15.97
C LEU A 15 10.27 -2.42 -15.92
N VAL A 16 10.51 -3.64 -16.41
CA VAL A 16 11.86 -4.23 -16.46
C VAL A 16 12.77 -3.41 -17.37
N ILE A 17 12.34 -3.08 -18.58
CA ILE A 17 13.16 -2.29 -19.53
C ILE A 17 13.55 -0.96 -18.90
N PHE A 18 12.58 -0.21 -18.36
CA PHE A 18 12.87 1.10 -17.79
C PHE A 18 13.63 1.01 -16.47
N SER A 19 13.45 -0.03 -15.66
CA SER A 19 14.27 -0.27 -14.47
C SER A 19 15.75 -0.45 -14.84
N PHE A 20 16.07 -1.24 -15.87
CA PHE A 20 17.44 -1.36 -16.37
C PHE A 20 17.97 -0.02 -16.94
N GLN A 21 17.12 0.74 -17.63
CA GLN A 21 17.50 2.06 -18.15
C GLN A 21 17.79 3.07 -17.03
N GLU A 22 17.01 3.10 -15.95
CA GLU A 22 17.29 3.95 -14.78
C GLU A 22 18.62 3.62 -14.10
N VAL A 23 18.95 2.33 -14.03
CA VAL A 23 20.12 1.86 -13.29
C VAL A 23 21.40 1.98 -14.12
N TYR A 24 21.35 1.66 -15.42
CA TYR A 24 22.54 1.54 -16.27
C TYR A 24 22.59 2.52 -17.45
N GLY A 25 21.45 3.13 -17.79
CA GLY A 25 21.31 4.04 -18.93
C GLY A 25 21.16 5.49 -18.51
N GLN A 26 20.44 6.24 -19.36
CA GLN A 26 20.10 7.64 -19.11
C GLN A 26 18.82 7.76 -18.27
N LYS A 27 18.66 8.92 -17.63
CA LYS A 27 17.45 9.26 -16.88
C LYS A 27 16.21 9.06 -17.76
N VAL A 28 15.23 8.33 -17.24
CA VAL A 28 13.95 8.13 -17.92
C VAL A 28 13.07 9.36 -17.74
N GLU A 29 12.48 9.85 -18.82
CA GLU A 29 11.58 11.01 -18.78
C GLU A 29 10.27 10.69 -18.05
N LYS A 30 9.76 11.66 -17.26
CA LYS A 30 8.53 11.52 -16.46
C LYS A 30 7.29 11.15 -17.29
N LYS A 31 7.25 11.50 -18.59
CA LYS A 31 6.13 11.15 -19.49
C LYS A 31 5.90 9.63 -19.57
N TRP A 32 6.96 8.82 -19.47
CA TRP A 32 6.86 7.36 -19.51
C TRP A 32 6.21 6.79 -18.25
N LEU A 33 6.40 7.46 -17.12
CA LEU A 33 5.75 7.09 -15.86
C LEU A 33 4.25 7.38 -15.93
N TRP A 34 3.86 8.53 -16.50
CA TRP A 34 2.46 8.86 -16.76
C TRP A 34 1.82 7.96 -17.82
N PHE A 35 2.56 7.56 -18.85
CA PHE A 35 2.09 6.59 -19.83
C PHE A 35 1.77 5.24 -19.18
N LEU A 36 2.69 4.71 -18.37
CA LEU A 36 2.45 3.51 -17.58
C LEU A 36 1.26 3.72 -16.63
N GLY A 37 1.16 4.88 -15.98
CA GLY A 37 0.03 5.25 -15.14
C GLY A 37 -1.32 5.14 -15.85
N GLY A 38 -1.46 5.78 -17.00
CA GLY A 38 -2.67 5.70 -17.82
C GLY A 38 -3.01 4.26 -18.21
N TYR A 39 -2.01 3.47 -18.58
CA TYR A 39 -2.20 2.05 -18.87
C TYR A 39 -2.72 1.27 -17.66
N LEU A 40 -2.11 1.46 -16.49
CA LEU A 40 -2.53 0.79 -15.25
C LEU A 40 -3.92 1.25 -14.77
N ILE A 41 -4.31 2.50 -15.03
CA ILE A 41 -5.66 3.01 -14.75
C ILE A 41 -6.69 2.26 -15.59
N VAL A 42 -6.40 2.00 -16.87
CA VAL A 42 -7.29 1.19 -17.73
C VAL A 42 -7.38 -0.24 -17.19
N LEU A 43 -6.26 -0.86 -16.83
CA LEU A 43 -6.25 -2.25 -16.37
C LEU A 43 -6.95 -2.46 -15.03
N ALA A 44 -6.72 -1.59 -14.04
CA ALA A 44 -7.35 -1.69 -12.73
C ALA A 44 -8.75 -1.07 -12.71
N GLY A 45 -8.95 0.04 -13.41
CA GLY A 45 -10.16 0.85 -13.35
C GLY A 45 -11.32 0.28 -14.16
N LEU A 46 -11.04 -0.29 -15.34
CA LEU A 46 -12.06 -0.84 -16.23
C LEU A 46 -12.15 -2.37 -16.14
N ARG A 47 -11.71 -2.95 -15.03
CA ARG A 47 -11.75 -4.39 -14.79
C ARG A 47 -13.17 -4.90 -14.51
N ASN A 48 -13.49 -6.11 -14.94
CA ASN A 48 -14.77 -6.77 -14.68
C ASN A 48 -14.57 -8.07 -13.89
N GLN A 49 -15.15 -8.17 -12.70
CA GLN A 49 -15.01 -9.33 -11.80
C GLN A 49 -13.57 -9.72 -11.48
N VAL A 50 -12.68 -8.73 -11.35
CA VAL A 50 -11.25 -8.95 -11.11
C VAL A 50 -10.84 -8.42 -9.74
N GLY A 51 -10.03 -9.21 -9.04
CA GLY A 51 -9.62 -8.98 -7.67
C GLY A 51 -10.57 -9.59 -6.63
N PRO A 52 -10.05 -9.97 -5.45
CA PRO A 52 -10.79 -10.74 -4.45
C PRO A 52 -12.03 -10.05 -3.89
N ASP A 53 -11.98 -8.72 -3.76
CA ASP A 53 -13.00 -7.96 -3.04
C ASP A 53 -14.03 -7.32 -3.99
N TYR A 54 -13.97 -7.65 -5.29
CA TYR A 54 -14.83 -7.05 -6.32
C TYR A 54 -16.32 -7.16 -5.97
N GLY A 55 -16.77 -8.34 -5.55
CA GLY A 55 -18.15 -8.58 -5.14
C GLY A 55 -18.56 -7.75 -3.93
N SER A 56 -17.69 -7.65 -2.92
CA SER A 56 -17.93 -6.83 -1.73
C SER A 56 -18.08 -5.35 -2.09
N TYR A 57 -17.29 -4.83 -3.03
CA TYR A 57 -17.44 -3.44 -3.48
C TYR A 57 -18.72 -3.18 -4.27
N ILE A 58 -19.23 -4.15 -5.04
CA ILE A 58 -20.57 -4.02 -5.65
C ILE A 58 -21.62 -3.86 -4.54
N GLY A 59 -21.53 -4.71 -3.50
CA GLY A 59 -22.41 -4.62 -2.34
C GLY A 59 -22.35 -3.25 -1.66
N ILE A 60 -21.13 -2.73 -1.44
CA ILE A 60 -20.92 -1.39 -0.85
C ILE A 60 -21.43 -0.28 -1.76
N TYR A 61 -21.26 -0.39 -3.07
CA TYR A 61 -21.76 0.59 -4.04
C TYR A 61 -23.28 0.69 -3.93
N ASN A 62 -23.99 -0.43 -3.99
CA ASN A 62 -25.45 -0.47 -3.85
C ASN A 62 -25.92 -0.05 -2.45
N TYR A 63 -25.22 -0.46 -1.39
CA TYR A 63 -25.48 -0.02 -0.01
C TYR A 63 -25.45 1.50 0.10
N SER A 64 -24.53 2.17 -0.60
CA SER A 64 -24.35 3.61 -0.53
C SER A 64 -25.57 4.38 -1.06
N ASP A 65 -26.38 3.78 -1.95
CA ASP A 65 -27.63 4.39 -2.38
C ASP A 65 -28.65 4.50 -1.24
N THR A 66 -28.69 3.50 -0.37
CA THR A 66 -29.66 3.41 0.73
C THR A 66 -29.47 4.47 1.81
N LYS A 67 -28.30 5.14 1.84
CA LYS A 67 -27.93 6.12 2.85
C LYS A 67 -28.24 7.53 2.40
N ASP A 68 -28.82 8.36 3.25
CA ASP A 68 -29.06 9.76 2.91
C ASP A 68 -27.79 10.63 3.02
N TYR A 69 -27.74 11.72 2.25
CA TYR A 69 -26.57 12.63 2.24
C TYR A 69 -26.31 13.28 3.60
N VAL A 70 -27.36 13.57 4.38
CA VAL A 70 -27.21 14.25 5.68
C VAL A 70 -26.50 13.32 6.66
N SER A 71 -26.90 12.05 6.73
CA SER A 71 -26.23 11.04 7.56
C SER A 71 -24.76 10.85 7.18
N ILE A 72 -24.43 10.88 5.89
CA ILE A 72 -23.04 10.78 5.41
C ILE A 72 -22.22 12.01 5.84
N ILE A 73 -22.77 13.22 5.70
CA ILE A 73 -22.09 14.45 6.09
C ILE A 73 -21.93 14.54 7.61
N LEU A 74 -22.95 14.14 8.38
CA LEU A 74 -22.87 14.11 9.85
C LEU A 74 -21.84 13.09 10.33
N LYS A 75 -21.78 11.89 9.72
CA LYS A 75 -20.72 10.91 9.95
C LYS A 75 -19.33 11.50 9.69
N ALA A 76 -19.18 12.32 8.64
CA ALA A 76 -17.91 13.01 8.35
C ALA A 76 -17.50 13.97 9.49
N LEU A 77 -18.47 14.56 10.18
CA LEU A 77 -18.27 15.44 11.34
C LEU A 77 -18.22 14.68 12.69
N TYR A 78 -18.22 13.34 12.66
CA TYR A 78 -18.33 12.46 13.84
C TYR A 78 -19.59 12.72 14.67
N LEU A 79 -20.69 13.07 14.00
CA LEU A 79 -22.01 13.27 14.60
C LEU A 79 -22.94 12.14 14.17
N ASP A 80 -23.91 11.82 15.04
CA ASP A 80 -24.94 10.84 14.72
C ASP A 80 -25.90 11.38 13.67
N GLY A 81 -26.08 10.60 12.61
CA GLY A 81 -27.03 10.88 11.55
C GLY A 81 -28.41 10.25 11.80
N PRO A 82 -29.45 10.69 11.07
CA PRO A 82 -30.75 10.03 11.05
C PRO A 82 -30.67 8.54 10.69
N GLN A 83 -29.68 8.16 9.88
CA GLN A 83 -29.40 6.78 9.50
C GLN A 83 -27.98 6.38 9.88
N PRO A 84 -27.77 5.14 10.37
CA PRO A 84 -26.44 4.64 10.64
C PRO A 84 -25.67 4.46 9.33
N VAL A 85 -24.50 5.06 9.24
CA VAL A 85 -23.50 4.81 8.20
C VAL A 85 -22.40 3.98 8.83
N GLU A 86 -22.26 2.71 8.46
CA GLU A 86 -21.31 1.79 9.12
C GLU A 86 -19.90 1.92 8.54
N LEU A 87 -19.82 2.16 7.23
CA LEU A 87 -18.58 2.30 6.48
C LEU A 87 -18.00 3.72 6.51
N GLU A 88 -16.81 3.91 5.94
CA GLU A 88 -16.14 5.20 5.90
C GLU A 88 -16.85 6.20 4.98
N TRP A 89 -17.08 7.40 5.52
CA TRP A 89 -18.02 8.37 4.97
C TRP A 89 -17.69 8.84 3.56
N LEU A 90 -16.40 9.03 3.23
CA LEU A 90 -15.98 9.56 1.93
C LEU A 90 -16.10 8.50 0.85
N PHE A 91 -15.83 7.23 1.17
CA PHE A 91 -16.03 6.14 0.21
C PHE A 91 -17.52 5.96 -0.11
N VAL A 92 -18.38 5.99 0.91
CA VAL A 92 -19.85 5.97 0.74
C VAL A 92 -20.33 7.19 -0.05
N LEU A 93 -19.78 8.37 0.22
CA LEU A 93 -20.13 9.61 -0.49
C LEU A 93 -19.80 9.52 -1.98
N ILE A 94 -18.60 9.05 -2.33
CA ILE A 94 -18.17 8.88 -3.74
C ILE A 94 -19.13 7.94 -4.46
N ASN A 95 -19.45 6.79 -3.87
CA ASN A 95 -20.39 5.82 -4.43
C ASN A 95 -21.76 6.44 -4.67
N LYS A 96 -22.31 7.13 -3.65
CA LYS A 96 -23.64 7.74 -3.73
C LYS A 96 -23.70 8.84 -4.79
N VAL A 97 -22.66 9.66 -4.92
CA VAL A 97 -22.58 10.69 -5.97
C VAL A 97 -22.56 10.05 -7.35
N LEU A 98 -21.76 9.00 -7.55
CA LEU A 98 -21.73 8.27 -8.82
C LEU A 98 -23.10 7.67 -9.19
N LEU A 99 -23.82 7.11 -8.22
CA LEU A 99 -25.16 6.59 -8.43
C LEU A 99 -26.19 7.69 -8.71
N ASN A 100 -26.29 8.69 -7.84
CA ASN A 100 -27.47 9.57 -7.83
C ASN A 100 -27.33 10.78 -8.74
N VAL A 101 -26.09 11.23 -8.98
CA VAL A 101 -25.82 12.38 -9.85
C VAL A 101 -25.51 11.95 -11.28
N PHE A 102 -24.75 10.86 -11.44
CA PHE A 102 -24.27 10.43 -12.75
C PHE A 102 -24.99 9.19 -13.29
N ASN A 103 -25.84 8.53 -12.48
CA ASN A 103 -26.44 7.23 -12.83
C ASN A 103 -25.38 6.23 -13.34
N ALA A 104 -24.21 6.25 -12.70
CA ALA A 104 -23.03 5.57 -13.20
C ALA A 104 -23.07 4.07 -12.85
N PRO A 105 -22.65 3.19 -13.77
CA PRO A 105 -22.46 1.78 -13.46
C PRO A 105 -21.25 1.55 -12.55
N PHE A 106 -21.20 0.41 -11.85
CA PHE A 106 -20.17 0.11 -10.85
C PHE A 106 -18.71 0.25 -11.37
N TYR A 107 -18.43 -0.10 -12.63
CA TYR A 107 -17.07 0.01 -13.17
C TYR A 107 -16.55 1.47 -13.22
N MET A 108 -17.44 2.46 -13.18
CA MET A 108 -17.04 3.87 -13.07
C MET A 108 -16.47 4.17 -11.68
N LEU A 109 -16.95 3.50 -10.63
CA LEU A 109 -16.32 3.58 -9.32
C LEU A 109 -14.89 3.06 -9.38
N THR A 110 -14.70 1.84 -9.89
CA THR A 110 -13.35 1.26 -9.97
C THR A 110 -12.41 2.13 -10.81
N LEU A 111 -12.92 2.75 -11.88
CA LEU A 111 -12.17 3.70 -12.69
C LEU A 111 -11.75 4.95 -11.91
N VAL A 112 -12.68 5.61 -11.23
CA VAL A 112 -12.41 6.82 -10.45
C VAL A 112 -11.40 6.52 -9.33
N ILE A 113 -11.60 5.42 -8.60
CA ILE A 113 -10.70 5.01 -7.52
C ILE A 113 -9.31 4.69 -8.08
N ALA A 114 -9.20 3.90 -9.15
CA ALA A 114 -7.90 3.58 -9.77
C ALA A 114 -7.19 4.84 -10.30
N MET A 115 -7.93 5.76 -10.92
CA MET A 115 -7.40 7.02 -11.41
C MET A 115 -6.79 7.86 -10.30
N ILE A 116 -7.53 8.10 -9.22
CA ILE A 116 -7.03 8.90 -8.09
C ILE A 116 -5.84 8.21 -7.42
N THR A 117 -5.95 6.91 -7.13
CA THR A 117 -4.86 6.15 -6.50
C THR A 117 -3.58 6.18 -7.32
N ILE A 118 -3.65 5.94 -8.63
CA ILE A 118 -2.47 5.89 -9.50
C ILE A 118 -1.86 7.28 -9.70
N ILE A 119 -2.67 8.34 -9.81
CA ILE A 119 -2.18 9.73 -9.85
C ILE A 119 -1.40 10.04 -8.56
N LEU A 120 -1.97 9.76 -7.39
CA LEU A 120 -1.32 9.99 -6.11
C LEU A 120 -0.06 9.14 -5.93
N LYS A 121 -0.09 7.89 -6.40
CA LYS A 121 1.09 7.00 -6.42
C LYS A 121 2.20 7.59 -7.27
N ILE A 122 1.92 8.04 -8.49
CA ILE A 122 2.94 8.63 -9.39
C ILE A 122 3.55 9.87 -8.75
N GLU A 123 2.72 10.75 -8.20
CA GLU A 123 3.17 11.96 -7.50
C GLU A 123 4.03 11.64 -6.27
N TYR A 124 3.63 10.64 -5.48
CA TYR A 124 4.43 10.18 -4.35
C TYR A 124 5.78 9.61 -4.80
N ILE A 125 5.80 8.79 -5.84
CA ILE A 125 7.02 8.14 -6.32
C ILE A 125 7.99 9.18 -6.90
N ASP A 126 7.50 10.09 -7.75
CA ASP A 126 8.32 11.14 -8.37
C ASP A 126 8.99 12.05 -7.33
N ASP A 127 8.30 12.34 -6.23
CA ASP A 127 8.82 13.18 -5.13
C ASP A 127 9.80 12.47 -4.20
N ASN A 128 9.81 11.12 -4.18
CA ASN A 128 10.47 10.35 -3.13
C ASN A 128 11.41 9.25 -3.64
N THR A 129 11.60 9.09 -4.96
CA THR A 129 12.63 8.15 -5.45
C THR A 129 13.37 8.64 -6.68
N PHE A 130 14.64 8.28 -6.74
CA PHE A 130 15.47 8.44 -7.94
C PHE A 130 15.28 7.29 -8.96
N TYR A 131 14.52 6.25 -8.59
CA TYR A 131 14.31 5.04 -9.39
C TYR A 131 12.83 4.65 -9.46
N PRO A 132 11.95 5.51 -10.01
CA PRO A 132 10.51 5.26 -10.09
C PRO A 132 10.12 3.90 -10.70
N PHE A 133 10.68 3.51 -11.84
CA PHE A 133 10.34 2.24 -12.49
C PHE A 133 10.83 1.04 -11.69
N THR A 134 12.03 1.13 -11.12
CA THR A 134 12.57 0.07 -10.26
C THR A 134 11.74 -0.09 -8.98
N PHE A 135 11.28 1.01 -8.37
CA PHE A 135 10.40 0.95 -7.20
C PHE A 135 9.03 0.36 -7.56
N ILE A 136 8.42 0.76 -8.67
CA ILE A 136 7.14 0.20 -9.11
C ILE A 136 7.29 -1.29 -9.43
N LEU A 137 8.37 -1.70 -10.11
CA LEU A 137 8.65 -3.10 -10.41
C LEU A 137 8.76 -3.93 -9.13
N PHE A 138 9.55 -3.44 -8.16
CA PHE A 138 9.71 -4.07 -6.85
C PHE A 138 8.36 -4.25 -6.13
N MET A 139 7.52 -3.22 -6.18
CA MET A 139 6.23 -3.19 -5.51
C MET A 139 5.08 -3.78 -6.33
N PHE A 140 5.30 -4.12 -7.60
CA PHE A 140 4.22 -4.47 -8.52
C PHE A 140 3.46 -5.70 -8.04
N ILE A 141 4.19 -6.68 -7.48
CA ILE A 141 3.65 -7.87 -6.84
C ILE A 141 4.09 -7.85 -5.37
N PRO A 142 3.16 -7.77 -4.41
CA PRO A 142 1.70 -7.84 -4.57
C PRO A 142 0.99 -6.51 -4.89
N GLY A 143 1.66 -5.36 -4.88
CA GLY A 143 1.02 -4.04 -4.79
C GLY A 143 -0.09 -3.79 -5.79
N PHE A 144 0.15 -4.01 -7.10
CA PHE A 144 -0.85 -3.77 -8.14
C PHE A 144 -2.05 -4.72 -8.07
N PHE A 145 -1.80 -6.00 -7.82
CA PHE A 145 -2.83 -7.03 -7.82
C PHE A 145 -3.66 -7.04 -6.54
N ILE A 146 -3.02 -6.83 -5.38
CA ILE A 146 -3.71 -6.80 -4.08
C ILE A 146 -4.20 -5.40 -3.77
N GLY A 147 -3.42 -4.35 -3.98
CA GLY A 147 -3.80 -2.98 -3.63
C GLY A 147 -4.77 -2.37 -4.63
N GLU A 148 -4.32 -2.13 -5.86
CA GLU A 148 -5.13 -1.43 -6.88
C GLU A 148 -6.30 -2.28 -7.41
N SER A 149 -6.17 -3.61 -7.37
CA SER A 149 -7.20 -4.53 -7.88
C SER A 149 -7.98 -5.29 -6.80
N GLY A 150 -7.39 -5.51 -5.62
CA GLY A 150 -8.07 -6.11 -4.47
C GLY A 150 -8.59 -5.04 -3.52
N GLN A 151 -7.81 -4.67 -2.53
CA GLN A 151 -8.11 -3.79 -1.40
C GLN A 151 -8.12 -2.29 -1.80
N ILE A 152 -8.98 -1.90 -2.75
CA ILE A 152 -8.96 -0.56 -3.36
C ILE A 152 -9.17 0.58 -2.36
N ARG A 153 -9.97 0.37 -1.30
CA ARG A 153 -10.17 1.37 -0.23
C ARG A 153 -8.87 1.62 0.54
N GLN A 154 -8.19 0.54 0.95
CA GLN A 154 -6.94 0.62 1.69
C GLN A 154 -5.84 1.25 0.85
N CYS A 155 -5.78 0.85 -0.41
CA CYS A 155 -4.80 1.36 -1.35
C CYS A 155 -4.99 2.87 -1.58
N LEU A 156 -6.22 3.31 -1.90
CA LEU A 156 -6.52 4.74 -2.08
C LEU A 156 -6.24 5.55 -0.81
N GLY A 157 -6.76 5.10 0.34
CA GLY A 157 -6.53 5.78 1.63
C GLY A 157 -5.04 5.93 1.95
N SER A 158 -4.27 4.85 1.76
CA SER A 158 -2.82 4.87 2.00
C SER A 158 -2.11 5.87 1.09
N PHE A 159 -2.42 5.92 -0.22
CA PHE A 159 -1.79 6.86 -1.13
C PHE A 159 -2.19 8.32 -0.91
N ILE A 160 -3.40 8.60 -0.40
CA ILE A 160 -3.76 9.95 0.09
C ILE A 160 -2.83 10.36 1.25
N VAL A 161 -2.59 9.46 2.20
CA VAL A 161 -1.71 9.73 3.35
C VAL A 161 -0.25 9.82 2.93
N TYR A 162 0.22 8.95 2.04
CA TYR A 162 1.59 8.99 1.53
C TYR A 162 1.86 10.27 0.77
N TYR A 163 0.92 10.72 -0.06
CA TYR A 163 0.97 12.03 -0.69
C TYR A 163 1.10 13.14 0.37
N GLY A 164 0.39 13.01 1.49
CA GLY A 164 0.46 13.91 2.64
C GLY A 164 1.87 14.14 3.22
N ILE A 165 2.85 13.25 2.99
CA ILE A 165 4.23 13.46 3.48
C ILE A 165 4.84 14.78 2.98
N ARG A 166 4.46 15.25 1.79
CA ARG A 166 4.95 16.53 1.26
C ARG A 166 4.61 17.68 2.20
N TYR A 167 3.47 17.60 2.91
CA TYR A 167 3.07 18.60 3.88
C TYR A 167 3.79 18.47 5.23
N ILE A 168 4.30 17.28 5.58
CA ILE A 168 5.25 17.15 6.70
C ILE A 168 6.57 17.86 6.33
N LYS A 169 7.10 17.61 5.13
CA LYS A 169 8.34 18.24 4.63
C LYS A 169 8.24 19.76 4.52
N GLN A 170 7.04 20.27 4.22
CA GLN A 170 6.73 21.70 4.09
C GLN A 170 6.22 22.34 5.39
N GLU A 171 6.14 21.58 6.49
CA GLU A 171 5.64 22.06 7.80
C GLU A 171 4.20 22.61 7.76
N ARG A 172 3.36 22.08 6.86
CA ARG A 172 1.96 22.48 6.69
C ARG A 172 1.02 21.52 7.42
N LEU A 173 0.90 21.69 8.74
CA LEU A 173 0.07 20.84 9.60
C LEU A 173 -1.37 20.69 9.09
N PHE A 174 -2.06 21.79 8.76
CA PHE A 174 -3.46 21.73 8.34
C PHE A 174 -3.68 20.93 7.05
N MET A 175 -2.75 21.03 6.10
CA MET A 175 -2.81 20.24 4.86
C MET A 175 -2.53 18.76 5.13
N TYR A 176 -1.62 18.47 6.05
CA TYR A 176 -1.40 17.09 6.49
C TYR A 176 -2.64 16.51 7.18
N LEU A 177 -3.25 17.26 8.12
CA LEU A 177 -4.49 16.85 8.80
C LEU A 177 -5.62 16.63 7.81
N LEU A 178 -5.73 17.47 6.78
CA LEU A 178 -6.70 17.28 5.70
C LEU A 178 -6.45 15.96 4.94
N CYS A 179 -5.19 15.64 4.60
CA CYS A 179 -4.86 14.35 3.98
C CYS A 179 -5.22 13.16 4.88
N ILE A 180 -4.92 13.24 6.18
CA ILE A 180 -5.31 12.18 7.13
C ILE A 180 -6.82 12.04 7.20
N TYR A 181 -7.56 13.14 7.31
CA TYR A 181 -9.02 13.14 7.38
C TYR A 181 -9.66 12.57 6.12
N LEU A 182 -9.20 12.97 4.93
CA LEU A 182 -9.69 12.43 3.66
C LEU A 182 -9.30 10.96 3.48
N GLY A 183 -8.06 10.58 3.79
CA GLY A 183 -7.60 9.20 3.72
C GLY A 183 -8.40 8.29 4.66
N ALA A 184 -8.65 8.76 5.89
CA ALA A 184 -9.44 8.04 6.86
C ALA A 184 -10.94 8.00 6.53
N GLY A 185 -11.45 9.01 5.82
CA GLY A 185 -12.77 8.97 5.21
C GLY A 185 -12.92 7.90 4.12
N ILE A 186 -11.82 7.42 3.53
CA ILE A 186 -11.83 6.26 2.62
C ILE A 186 -11.57 4.96 3.37
N HIS A 187 -10.60 4.96 4.27
CA HIS A 187 -10.31 3.80 5.13
C HIS A 187 -9.68 4.19 6.46
N ASN A 188 -10.31 3.78 7.57
CA ASN A 188 -9.95 4.16 8.94
C ASN A 188 -8.49 3.86 9.36
N VAL A 189 -7.81 2.89 8.72
CA VAL A 189 -6.38 2.59 8.97
C VAL A 189 -5.48 3.82 8.84
N CYS A 190 -5.90 4.80 8.04
CA CYS A 190 -5.18 6.06 7.83
C CYS A 190 -5.01 6.90 9.11
N TYR A 191 -5.89 6.76 10.12
CA TYR A 191 -5.72 7.49 11.39
C TYR A 191 -4.44 7.13 12.13
N VAL A 192 -3.90 5.93 11.91
CA VAL A 192 -2.66 5.51 12.58
C VAL A 192 -1.45 6.31 12.08
N PHE A 193 -1.55 6.96 10.92
CA PHE A 193 -0.51 7.87 10.44
C PHE A 193 -0.59 9.26 11.07
N LEU A 194 -1.66 9.62 11.78
CA LEU A 194 -1.81 10.96 12.38
C LEU A 194 -0.57 11.39 13.20
N PRO A 195 0.03 10.56 14.07
CA PRO A 195 1.22 10.95 14.84
C PRO A 195 2.47 11.20 13.99
N MET A 196 2.51 10.73 12.74
CA MET A 196 3.70 10.80 11.90
C MET A 196 4.06 12.23 11.51
N TYR A 197 3.15 13.21 11.60
CA TYR A 197 3.51 14.62 11.44
C TYR A 197 4.65 15.04 12.38
N TRP A 198 4.62 14.57 13.62
CA TRP A 198 5.64 14.88 14.63
C TRP A 198 6.74 13.83 14.63
N VAL A 199 6.37 12.55 14.63
CA VAL A 199 7.34 11.44 14.74
C VAL A 199 8.32 11.41 13.58
N ALA A 200 7.90 11.74 12.35
CA ALA A 200 8.78 11.72 11.18
C ALA A 200 9.92 12.75 11.25
N ARG A 201 9.81 13.77 12.11
CA ARG A 201 10.82 14.83 12.29
C ARG A 201 11.76 14.59 13.46
N ILE A 202 11.54 13.55 14.26
CA ILE A 202 12.43 13.23 15.39
C ILE A 202 13.78 12.73 14.85
N PRO A 203 14.91 13.32 15.27
CA PRO A 203 16.22 12.83 14.86
C PRO A 203 16.49 11.48 15.53
N LEU A 204 16.46 10.40 14.75
CA LEU A 204 16.77 9.04 15.22
C LEU A 204 18.17 8.63 14.79
N ASN A 205 18.94 8.09 15.74
CA ASN A 205 20.21 7.44 15.45
C ASN A 205 20.04 5.91 15.49
N LYS A 206 21.07 5.17 15.04
CA LYS A 206 21.05 3.70 14.99
C LYS A 206 20.77 3.06 16.35
N PHE A 207 21.26 3.66 17.43
CA PHE A 207 21.04 3.16 18.79
C PHE A 207 19.55 3.19 19.17
N TRP A 208 18.87 4.32 18.96
CA TRP A 208 17.43 4.43 19.23
C TRP A 208 16.58 3.57 18.30
N MET A 209 16.94 3.48 17.01
CA MET A 209 16.27 2.54 16.09
C MET A 209 16.34 1.10 16.61
N LEU A 210 17.51 0.67 17.08
CA LEU A 210 17.72 -0.67 17.62
C LEU A 210 16.92 -0.89 18.90
N ILE A 211 16.95 0.09 19.83
CA ILE A 211 16.16 0.02 21.06
C ILE A 211 14.68 -0.15 20.76
N PHE A 212 14.10 0.65 19.86
CA PHE A 212 12.67 0.56 19.56
C PHE A 212 12.30 -0.78 18.92
N ILE A 213 13.12 -1.29 18.00
CA ILE A 213 12.87 -2.59 17.37
C ILE A 213 12.98 -3.71 18.41
N ILE A 214 14.04 -3.73 19.22
CA ILE A 214 14.20 -4.75 20.28
C ILE A 214 13.06 -4.66 21.31
N ALA A 215 12.72 -3.45 21.76
CA ALA A 215 11.59 -3.25 22.68
C ALA A 215 10.27 -3.74 22.07
N SER A 216 10.03 -3.52 20.78
CA SER A 216 8.82 -4.01 20.08
C SER A 216 8.78 -5.54 19.99
N ILE A 217 9.92 -6.20 19.79
CA ILE A 217 10.03 -7.67 19.81
C ILE A 217 9.75 -8.20 21.21
N PHE A 218 10.32 -7.60 22.26
CA PHE A 218 10.06 -7.99 23.64
C PHE A 218 8.62 -7.67 24.09
N ALA A 219 8.00 -6.63 23.55
CA ALA A 219 6.60 -6.30 23.84
C ALA A 219 5.60 -7.25 23.16
N SER A 220 6.01 -7.90 22.06
CA SER A 220 5.16 -8.76 21.23
C SER A 220 4.44 -9.87 22.02
N PRO A 221 5.12 -10.68 22.87
CA PRO A 221 4.48 -11.74 23.67
C PRO A 221 3.45 -11.23 24.69
N PHE A 222 3.53 -9.97 25.10
CA PHE A 222 2.63 -9.39 26.10
C PHE A 222 1.35 -8.80 25.48
N GLU A 223 1.22 -8.83 24.15
CA GLU A 223 0.04 -8.34 23.43
C GLU A 223 -0.37 -6.92 23.85
N VAL A 224 0.61 -6.03 24.03
CA VAL A 224 0.41 -4.66 24.57
C VAL A 224 -0.62 -3.85 23.79
N TYR A 225 -0.88 -4.20 22.53
CA TYR A 225 -1.94 -3.60 21.72
C TYR A 225 -3.35 -3.81 22.28
N ARG A 226 -3.59 -4.85 23.08
CA ARG A 226 -4.90 -5.15 23.67
C ARG A 226 -5.35 -4.09 24.67
N ILE A 227 -4.41 -3.33 25.24
CA ILE A 227 -4.72 -2.15 26.08
C ILE A 227 -5.54 -1.11 25.29
N PHE A 228 -5.35 -1.05 23.98
CA PHE A 228 -6.07 -0.15 23.07
C PHE A 228 -7.23 -0.86 22.33
N GLY A 229 -7.77 -1.93 22.92
CA GLY A 229 -8.67 -2.89 22.27
C GLY A 229 -9.80 -2.27 21.44
N ASP A 230 -10.55 -1.32 22.00
CA ASP A 230 -11.70 -0.70 21.31
C ASP A 230 -11.29 0.23 20.17
N PHE A 231 -10.17 0.92 20.32
CA PHE A 231 -9.63 1.80 19.28
C PHE A 231 -9.05 0.99 18.11
N ILE A 232 -8.27 -0.05 18.42
CA ILE A 232 -7.65 -0.91 17.42
C ILE A 232 -8.68 -1.77 16.71
N SER A 233 -9.71 -2.25 17.42
CA SER A 233 -10.82 -2.98 16.79
C SER A 233 -11.58 -2.08 15.82
N GLY A 234 -11.89 -0.82 16.17
CA GLY A 234 -12.56 0.12 15.27
C GLY A 234 -11.74 0.54 14.04
N ILE A 235 -10.40 0.50 14.12
CA ILE A 235 -9.50 0.76 12.98
C ILE A 235 -9.40 -0.44 12.03
N ALA A 236 -9.65 -1.64 12.55
CA ALA A 236 -9.46 -2.89 11.83
C ALA A 236 -10.75 -3.70 11.60
N SER A 237 -11.93 -3.15 11.96
CA SER A 237 -13.21 -3.86 12.06
C SER A 237 -13.86 -4.28 10.73
N ASP A 238 -13.25 -4.03 9.57
CA ASP A 238 -13.75 -4.53 8.28
C ASP A 238 -13.42 -6.02 8.02
N ASN A 239 -13.50 -6.85 9.06
CA ASN A 239 -13.13 -8.27 9.01
C ASN A 239 -14.29 -9.20 8.61
N MET A 240 -15.52 -8.72 8.48
CA MET A 240 -16.68 -9.60 8.21
C MET A 240 -16.99 -9.85 6.72
N LEU A 241 -16.33 -9.17 5.77
CA LEU A 241 -16.67 -9.27 4.33
C LEU A 241 -15.48 -9.52 3.39
N VAL A 242 -14.29 -9.80 3.94
CA VAL A 242 -13.04 -9.94 3.15
C VAL A 242 -12.16 -11.06 3.72
N GLU A 243 -12.60 -12.31 3.56
CA GLU A 243 -11.79 -13.52 3.77
C GLU A 243 -10.92 -13.88 2.55
N GLY A 244 -11.22 -13.32 1.37
CA GLY A 244 -10.81 -13.88 0.07
C GLY A 244 -9.32 -13.87 -0.30
N PHE A 245 -8.45 -13.20 0.47
CA PHE A 245 -7.00 -13.17 0.18
C PHE A 245 -6.08 -13.48 1.36
N ASN A 246 -6.66 -13.73 2.54
CA ASN A 246 -5.89 -14.25 3.67
C ASN A 246 -5.53 -15.73 3.48
N GLY A 247 -5.82 -16.36 2.35
CA GLY A 247 -5.33 -17.70 1.99
C GLY A 247 -3.80 -17.82 1.83
N TYR A 248 -3.04 -16.71 1.93
CA TYR A 248 -1.60 -16.74 2.24
C TYR A 248 -1.30 -17.17 3.68
N VAL A 249 -2.32 -17.07 4.52
CA VAL A 249 -2.40 -17.43 5.94
C VAL A 249 -3.55 -18.43 6.03
N ASP A 250 -3.46 -19.53 5.29
CA ASP A 250 -3.98 -20.75 5.90
C ASP A 250 -3.35 -20.82 7.29
N GLU A 251 -4.17 -21.10 8.30
CA GLU A 251 -3.75 -21.39 9.66
C GLU A 251 -2.93 -22.69 9.68
N THR A 252 -1.83 -22.73 8.93
CA THR A 252 -0.84 -23.77 9.11
C THR A 252 -0.24 -23.54 10.50
N SER A 253 -0.25 -24.63 11.26
CA SER A 253 0.36 -24.81 12.57
C SER A 253 1.80 -24.28 12.69
N GLU A 254 2.46 -23.90 11.59
CA GLU A 254 3.78 -23.28 11.54
C GLU A 254 3.86 -21.85 12.12
N ARG A 255 2.85 -20.98 11.96
CA ARG A 255 2.88 -19.65 12.62
C ARG A 255 2.65 -19.74 14.12
N LEU A 256 1.77 -20.65 14.56
CA LEU A 256 1.54 -20.94 15.97
C LEU A 256 2.80 -21.53 16.67
N ASN A 257 3.68 -22.17 15.90
CA ASN A 257 4.94 -22.74 16.38
C ASN A 257 6.19 -21.85 16.16
N GLY A 258 6.01 -20.55 15.82
CA GLY A 258 7.13 -19.61 15.72
C GLY A 258 7.94 -19.66 14.42
N GLY A 259 7.37 -20.18 13.32
CA GLY A 259 7.98 -20.20 12.00
C GLY A 259 8.28 -18.81 11.42
N ILE A 260 9.22 -18.75 10.46
CA ILE A 260 9.60 -17.54 9.73
C ILE A 260 8.86 -17.54 8.39
N GLY A 261 7.96 -16.56 8.17
CA GLY A 261 7.23 -16.39 6.91
C GLY A 261 7.87 -15.35 5.98
N ILE A 262 7.26 -15.18 4.81
CA ILE A 262 7.63 -14.14 3.84
C ILE A 262 7.60 -12.73 4.46
N PRO A 263 6.59 -12.35 5.28
CA PRO A 263 6.57 -11.04 5.92
C PRO A 263 7.77 -10.80 6.86
N GLU A 264 8.16 -11.78 7.69
CA GLU A 264 9.36 -11.69 8.52
C GLU A 264 10.63 -11.50 7.68
N GLY A 265 10.75 -12.24 6.57
CA GLY A 265 11.88 -12.11 5.64
C GLY A 265 11.97 -10.71 5.04
N LEU A 266 10.85 -10.13 4.61
CA LEU A 266 10.80 -8.76 4.10
C LEU A 266 11.12 -7.73 5.18
N MET A 267 10.71 -7.96 6.43
CA MET A 267 11.09 -7.10 7.57
C MET A 267 12.58 -7.17 7.87
N ALA A 268 13.18 -8.36 7.78
CA ALA A 268 14.63 -8.51 7.93
C ALA A 268 15.38 -7.78 6.81
N ILE A 269 14.92 -7.88 5.56
CA ILE A 269 15.48 -7.15 4.42
C ILE A 269 15.37 -5.63 4.65
N LEU A 270 14.19 -5.12 4.99
CA LEU A 270 13.99 -3.69 5.24
C LEU A 270 14.88 -3.21 6.39
N THR A 271 14.97 -3.96 7.48
CA THR A 271 15.83 -3.66 8.64
C THR A 271 17.31 -3.65 8.23
N PHE A 272 17.76 -4.61 7.43
CA PHE A 272 19.13 -4.62 6.91
C PHE A 272 19.43 -3.34 6.11
N PHE A 273 18.57 -2.98 5.16
CA PHE A 273 18.75 -1.77 4.36
C PHE A 273 18.75 -0.51 5.22
N LEU A 274 17.83 -0.45 6.20
CA LEU A 274 17.73 0.65 7.16
C LEU A 274 19.03 0.87 7.93
N PHE A 275 19.64 -0.18 8.49
CA PHE A 275 20.84 -0.04 9.32
C PHE A 275 22.15 0.06 8.52
N PHE A 276 22.26 -0.71 7.44
CA PHE A 276 23.47 -0.77 6.62
C PHE A 276 23.67 0.52 5.83
N PHE A 277 22.60 1.06 5.24
CA PHE A 277 22.67 2.26 4.41
C PHE A 277 22.30 3.57 5.15
N ASP A 278 22.00 3.55 6.45
CA ASP A 278 21.58 4.75 7.21
C ASP A 278 22.53 5.95 7.03
N THR A 279 23.83 5.74 7.23
CA THR A 279 24.82 6.82 7.15
C THR A 279 24.90 7.42 5.75
N PRO A 280 25.17 6.65 4.68
CA PRO A 280 25.23 7.23 3.33
C PRO A 280 23.88 7.80 2.86
N MET A 281 22.76 7.25 3.33
CA MET A 281 21.43 7.80 3.03
C MET A 281 21.18 9.16 3.69
N LYS A 282 21.56 9.34 4.96
CA LYS A 282 21.47 10.66 5.62
C LYS A 282 22.31 11.73 4.92
N GLU A 283 23.48 11.34 4.41
CA GLU A 283 24.40 12.26 3.75
C GLU A 283 23.93 12.67 2.34
N LYS A 284 23.30 11.76 1.59
CA LYS A 284 23.05 11.95 0.15
C LYS A 284 21.57 11.98 -0.25
N TYR A 285 20.68 11.31 0.46
CA TYR A 285 19.26 11.18 0.09
C TYR A 285 18.41 12.23 0.84
N PRO A 286 17.88 13.26 0.14
CA PRO A 286 17.08 14.30 0.79
C PRO A 286 15.85 13.73 1.50
N TYR A 287 15.56 14.24 2.69
CA TYR A 287 14.43 13.80 3.50
C TYR A 287 14.44 12.29 3.84
N TYR A 288 15.58 11.61 3.74
CA TYR A 288 15.73 10.22 4.15
C TYR A 288 15.24 9.98 5.58
N GLU A 289 15.51 10.91 6.50
CA GLU A 289 15.16 10.78 7.92
C GLU A 289 13.66 10.59 8.16
N TYR A 290 12.82 11.22 7.34
CA TYR A 290 11.38 11.06 7.39
C TYR A 290 11.02 9.61 7.00
N HIS A 291 11.64 9.10 5.95
CA HIS A 291 11.43 7.72 5.48
C HIS A 291 11.95 6.69 6.48
N ARG A 292 13.12 6.93 7.06
CA ARG A 292 13.70 6.14 8.14
C ARG A 292 12.73 6.01 9.31
N ASN A 293 12.14 7.11 9.75
CA ASN A 293 11.23 7.09 10.89
C ASN A 293 9.93 6.33 10.59
N TYR A 294 9.36 6.47 9.38
CA TYR A 294 8.25 5.62 8.94
C TYR A 294 8.62 4.13 8.94
N ALA A 295 9.82 3.78 8.48
CA ALA A 295 10.32 2.40 8.46
C ALA A 295 10.46 1.82 9.87
N VAL A 296 11.06 2.57 10.79
CA VAL A 296 11.21 2.15 12.20
C VAL A 296 9.84 1.89 12.81
N ILE A 297 8.88 2.83 12.65
CA ILE A 297 7.53 2.67 13.19
C ILE A 297 6.80 1.49 12.56
N GLY A 298 6.91 1.30 11.24
CA GLY A 298 6.33 0.15 10.55
C GLY A 298 6.87 -1.19 11.03
N ILE A 299 8.19 -1.29 11.23
CA ILE A 299 8.84 -2.49 11.78
C ILE A 299 8.38 -2.74 13.23
N CYS A 300 8.33 -1.68 14.07
CA CYS A 300 7.85 -1.80 15.44
C CYS A 300 6.39 -2.26 15.49
N PHE A 301 5.51 -1.69 14.66
CA PHE A 301 4.12 -2.11 14.55
C PHE A 301 4.01 -3.57 14.09
N TYR A 302 4.80 -3.98 13.10
CA TYR A 302 4.81 -5.38 12.66
C TYR A 302 5.05 -6.34 13.85
N PHE A 303 6.06 -6.07 14.67
CA PHE A 303 6.36 -6.93 15.83
C PHE A 303 5.32 -6.81 16.95
N ILE A 304 4.87 -5.59 17.29
CA ILE A 304 3.84 -5.40 18.32
C ILE A 304 2.55 -6.15 17.95
N PHE A 305 2.16 -6.14 16.68
CA PHE A 305 0.93 -6.74 16.20
C PHE A 305 1.09 -8.18 15.68
N ARG A 306 2.27 -8.80 15.83
CA ARG A 306 2.62 -10.09 15.20
C ARG A 306 1.62 -11.20 15.50
N ASN A 307 1.08 -11.25 16.71
CA ASN A 307 0.12 -12.26 17.16
C ASN A 307 -1.29 -12.04 16.61
N ASN A 308 -1.56 -10.92 15.94
CA ASN A 308 -2.80 -10.66 15.23
C ASN A 308 -2.51 -10.58 13.72
N PRO A 309 -2.87 -11.60 12.91
CA PRO A 309 -2.60 -11.62 11.48
C PRO A 309 -3.21 -10.44 10.72
N VAL A 310 -4.37 -9.94 11.14
CA VAL A 310 -5.04 -8.79 10.49
C VAL A 310 -4.25 -7.51 10.75
N PHE A 311 -3.86 -7.26 12.01
CA PHE A 311 -3.15 -6.03 12.36
C PHE A 311 -1.71 -6.05 11.81
N SER A 312 -0.99 -7.17 11.94
CA SER A 312 0.37 -7.31 11.41
C SER A 312 0.43 -7.21 9.88
N SER A 313 -0.59 -7.65 9.15
CA SER A 313 -0.61 -7.56 7.68
C SER A 313 -1.16 -6.24 7.16
N ARG A 314 -2.32 -5.77 7.65
CA ARG A 314 -3.01 -4.60 7.09
C ARG A 314 -2.48 -3.29 7.69
N LEU A 315 -2.34 -3.23 9.02
CA LEU A 315 -1.91 -2.00 9.68
C LEU A 315 -0.42 -1.75 9.48
N ALA A 316 0.42 -2.73 9.82
CA ALA A 316 1.86 -2.59 9.59
C ALA A 316 2.17 -2.55 8.09
N GLY A 317 1.43 -3.29 7.25
CA GLY A 317 1.59 -3.29 5.80
C GLY A 317 1.50 -1.90 5.17
N ALA A 318 0.60 -1.05 5.67
CA ALA A 318 0.50 0.34 5.21
C ALA A 318 1.76 1.16 5.54
N PHE A 319 2.44 0.94 6.67
CA PHE A 319 3.71 1.61 6.95
C PHE A 319 4.88 1.02 6.17
N ILE A 320 4.86 -0.30 6.01
CA ILE A 320 5.89 -1.05 5.31
C ILE A 320 5.91 -0.70 3.82
N GLY A 321 4.74 -0.60 3.17
CA GLY A 321 4.62 -0.21 1.77
C GLY A 321 5.24 1.15 1.48
N PHE A 322 5.06 2.12 2.39
CA PHE A 322 5.72 3.41 2.35
C PHE A 322 7.25 3.28 2.50
N SER A 323 7.70 2.42 3.41
CA SER A 323 9.10 2.31 3.81
C SER A 323 9.98 1.62 2.78
N TYR A 324 9.38 0.82 1.91
CA TYR A 324 10.06 0.08 0.85
C TYR A 324 10.79 0.96 -0.17
N ILE A 325 10.49 2.26 -0.22
CA ILE A 325 11.21 3.22 -1.06
C ILE A 325 12.69 3.38 -0.66
N ILE A 326 13.06 3.00 0.58
CA ILE A 326 14.45 2.97 1.06
C ILE A 326 15.30 1.99 0.23
N ILE A 327 14.74 0.84 -0.16
CA ILE A 327 15.48 -0.23 -0.84
C ILE A 327 16.01 0.22 -2.21
N PRO A 328 15.19 0.68 -3.17
CA PRO A 328 15.71 1.13 -4.45
C PRO A 328 16.54 2.42 -4.32
N ASN A 329 16.19 3.33 -3.41
CA ASN A 329 16.99 4.55 -3.20
C ASN A 329 18.39 4.26 -2.63
N ALA A 330 18.63 3.09 -2.03
CA ALA A 330 19.98 2.73 -1.58
C ALA A 330 20.97 2.68 -2.75
N MET A 331 20.50 2.38 -3.97
CA MET A 331 21.30 2.46 -5.20
C MET A 331 21.82 3.86 -5.50
N TYR A 332 21.18 4.92 -4.99
CA TYR A 332 21.58 6.31 -5.22
C TYR A 332 22.84 6.69 -4.42
N VAL A 333 23.05 6.04 -3.28
CA VAL A 333 24.06 6.51 -2.29
C VAL A 333 25.36 5.69 -2.29
N VAL A 334 25.39 4.63 -3.09
CA VAL A 334 26.46 3.62 -3.13
C VAL A 334 27.31 3.67 -4.40
N SER A 335 28.41 2.91 -4.42
CA SER A 335 29.24 2.72 -5.61
C SER A 335 28.51 1.97 -6.73
N LEU A 336 28.99 2.08 -7.97
CA LEU A 336 28.41 1.38 -9.13
C LEU A 336 28.34 -0.15 -8.95
N GLY A 337 29.35 -0.75 -8.30
CA GLY A 337 29.36 -2.19 -8.01
C GLY A 337 28.24 -2.58 -7.05
N GLN A 338 28.07 -1.84 -5.95
CA GLN A 338 27.00 -2.07 -4.98
C GLN A 338 25.62 -1.78 -5.59
N LYS A 339 25.49 -0.73 -6.42
CA LYS A 339 24.28 -0.43 -7.18
C LYS A 339 23.84 -1.63 -8.04
N LYS A 340 24.78 -2.28 -8.74
CA LYS A 340 24.51 -3.51 -9.51
C LYS A 340 24.00 -4.65 -8.63
N ILE A 341 24.60 -4.85 -7.45
CA ILE A 341 24.20 -5.90 -6.51
C ILE A 341 22.77 -5.65 -6.00
N ILE A 342 22.47 -4.42 -5.55
CA ILE A 342 21.13 -4.06 -5.05
C ILE A 342 20.09 -4.21 -6.16
N HIS A 343 20.37 -3.75 -7.38
CA HIS A 343 19.46 -3.92 -8.50
C HIS A 343 19.20 -5.41 -8.81
N THR A 344 20.26 -6.22 -8.86
CA THR A 344 20.13 -7.67 -9.08
C THR A 344 19.29 -8.33 -7.99
N PHE A 345 19.49 -7.92 -6.73
CA PHE A 345 18.67 -8.35 -5.60
C PHE A 345 17.19 -7.97 -5.77
N ILE A 346 16.88 -6.74 -6.21
CA ILE A 346 15.50 -6.30 -6.47
C ILE A 346 14.86 -7.14 -7.58
N ILE A 347 15.59 -7.40 -8.68
CA ILE A 347 15.11 -8.25 -9.78
C ILE A 347 14.85 -9.68 -9.28
N ALA A 348 15.77 -10.26 -8.50
CA ALA A 348 15.59 -11.59 -7.93
C ALA A 348 14.37 -11.65 -6.99
N LEU A 349 14.15 -10.62 -6.16
CA LEU A 349 13.02 -10.53 -5.26
C LEU A 349 11.69 -10.35 -6.01
N PHE A 350 11.69 -9.56 -7.09
CA PHE A 350 10.54 -9.45 -8.00
C PHE A 350 10.20 -10.81 -8.64
N VAL A 351 11.19 -11.52 -9.20
CA VAL A 351 10.97 -12.85 -9.79
C VAL A 351 10.48 -13.85 -8.74
N PHE A 352 11.05 -13.82 -7.53
CA PHE A 352 10.57 -14.62 -6.41
C PHE A 352 9.10 -14.34 -6.09
N ASN A 353 8.72 -13.06 -5.94
CA ASN A 353 7.33 -12.67 -5.68
C ASN A 353 6.39 -13.09 -6.82
N PHE A 354 6.83 -13.00 -8.08
CA PHE A 354 6.06 -13.51 -9.22
C PHE A 354 5.83 -15.03 -9.13
N ILE A 355 6.88 -15.81 -8.85
CA ILE A 355 6.79 -17.27 -8.70
C ILE A 355 5.87 -17.64 -7.54
N VAL A 356 5.99 -16.96 -6.41
CA VAL A 356 5.12 -17.13 -5.24
C VAL A 356 3.66 -16.84 -5.64
N PHE A 357 3.41 -15.68 -6.25
CA PHE A 357 2.06 -15.28 -6.66
C PHE A 357 1.41 -16.26 -7.64
N ALA A 358 2.20 -16.83 -8.55
CA ALA A 358 1.76 -17.89 -9.47
C ALA A 358 1.52 -19.24 -8.78
N SER A 359 2.42 -19.64 -7.86
CA SER A 359 2.39 -20.94 -7.17
C SER A 359 1.21 -21.06 -6.21
N PHE A 360 0.87 -19.99 -5.50
CA PHE A 360 -0.28 -19.92 -4.60
C PHE A 360 -1.62 -19.70 -5.31
N ARG A 361 -1.67 -19.87 -6.64
CA ARG A 361 -2.89 -19.69 -7.46
C ARG A 361 -3.54 -18.31 -7.36
N ASN A 362 -2.85 -17.29 -6.84
CA ASN A 362 -3.42 -15.94 -6.70
C ASN A 362 -3.72 -15.28 -8.05
N ILE A 363 -2.95 -15.63 -9.08
CA ILE A 363 -3.26 -15.25 -10.47
C ILE A 363 -4.65 -15.78 -10.88
N VAL A 364 -4.98 -17.02 -10.51
CA VAL A 364 -6.24 -17.68 -10.87
C VAL A 364 -7.39 -17.17 -9.99
N ASN A 365 -7.17 -17.08 -8.68
CA ASN A 365 -8.17 -16.67 -7.70
C ASN A 365 -8.54 -15.19 -7.85
N GLY A 366 -7.59 -14.36 -8.29
CA GLY A 366 -7.84 -12.94 -8.57
C GLY A 366 -8.36 -12.65 -9.98
N ASN A 367 -8.62 -13.68 -10.81
CA ASN A 367 -9.06 -13.56 -12.21
C ASN A 367 -8.08 -12.78 -13.10
N PHE A 368 -6.77 -12.98 -12.91
CA PHE A 368 -5.71 -12.32 -13.67
C PHE A 368 -5.14 -13.17 -14.83
N THR A 369 -5.72 -14.33 -15.12
CA THR A 369 -5.30 -15.22 -16.23
C THR A 369 -5.89 -14.79 -17.56
N ILE A 370 -5.33 -15.32 -18.66
CA ILE A 370 -5.82 -15.07 -20.03
C ILE A 370 -7.33 -15.34 -20.19
N ASP A 371 -7.83 -16.45 -19.64
CA ASP A 371 -9.23 -16.87 -19.82
C ASP A 371 -10.21 -16.24 -18.83
N ARG A 372 -9.73 -15.44 -17.87
CA ARG A 372 -10.56 -14.92 -16.75
C ARG A 372 -10.53 -13.42 -16.60
N TYR A 373 -9.47 -12.77 -17.08
CA TYR A 373 -9.39 -11.32 -17.02
C TYR A 373 -10.31 -10.72 -18.07
N HIS A 374 -11.28 -9.94 -17.62
CA HIS A 374 -12.18 -9.19 -18.48
C HIS A 374 -12.07 -7.70 -18.19
N ASN A 375 -12.14 -6.89 -19.24
CA ASN A 375 -12.07 -5.43 -19.16
C ASN A 375 -13.22 -4.82 -19.99
N TYR A 376 -13.77 -3.70 -19.54
CA TYR A 376 -14.87 -3.03 -20.24
C TYR A 376 -14.43 -2.28 -21.50
N LEU A 377 -13.13 -2.05 -21.69
CA LEU A 377 -12.57 -1.35 -22.84
C LEU A 377 -11.63 -2.23 -23.69
N LEU A 378 -10.80 -3.04 -23.04
CA LEU A 378 -9.84 -3.90 -23.73
C LEU A 378 -10.49 -5.25 -24.09
N PRO A 379 -10.13 -5.84 -25.25
CA PRO A 379 -10.70 -7.11 -25.68
C PRO A 379 -10.33 -8.29 -24.79
#